data_AF-A0A521K1K5-F1
#
_entry.id   AF-A0A521K1K5-F1
#
_cell.length_a   1.000
_cell.length_b   1.000
_cell.length_c   1.000
_cell.angle_alpha   90.00
_cell.angle_beta   90.00
_cell.angle_gamma   90.00
#
_symmetry.space_group_name_H-M   'P 1'
#
loop_
_entity.id
_entity.type
_entity.pdbx_description
1 polymer ?
#
loop_
_entity_poly.entity_id
_entity_poly.type
_entity_poly.pdbx_seq_one_letter_code
_entity_poly.pdbx_strand_id
1 'polypeptide(L)'
;MANPKTLARLASRIQERAAHCLAHEIKDPRAGFVTITRVEVSSDLSHAKLYYSVLGTEGERSKVEHMLQSASGFIQRQVTGVLSMRRAPRLTWRYDDSIEHQATVDAAIRDAIERDRRINPLAHAEVPEPEPIVDEKLVLQSEINDFLDEQAEEEGDEPPPPARHGGKSH
;
A
#
# COMPACT_ATOMS: atom_id res chain seq x y z
N MET A 1 11.39 -27.75 10.35
CA MET A 1 11.20 -26.87 9.18
C MET A 1 10.08 -25.90 9.52
N ALA A 2 10.25 -24.60 9.26
CA ALA A 2 9.19 -23.61 9.52
C ALA A 2 8.03 -23.78 8.52
N ASN A 3 6.80 -23.51 8.96
CA ASN A 3 5.61 -23.60 8.13
C ASN A 3 5.66 -22.50 7.03
N PRO A 4 5.42 -22.82 5.75
CA PRO A 4 5.47 -21.83 4.67
C PRO A 4 4.55 -20.62 4.90
N LYS A 5 3.39 -20.80 5.53
CA LYS A 5 2.47 -19.70 5.88
C LYS A 5 3.08 -18.76 6.93
N THR A 6 3.85 -19.30 7.87
CA THR A 6 4.55 -18.50 8.90
C THR A 6 5.74 -17.74 8.31
N LEU A 7 6.46 -18.34 7.36
CA LEU A 7 7.56 -17.69 6.65
C LEU A 7 7.08 -16.49 5.83
N ALA A 8 5.99 -16.64 5.08
CA ALA A 8 5.42 -15.56 4.27
C ALA A 8 4.98 -14.38 5.16
N ARG A 9 4.26 -14.66 6.26
CA ARG A 9 3.83 -13.64 7.23
C ARG A 9 5.02 -12.90 7.85
N LEU A 10 6.09 -13.64 8.17
CA LEU A 10 7.31 -13.05 8.72
C LEU A 10 8.00 -12.16 7.68
N ALA A 11 8.12 -12.63 6.43
CA ALA A 11 8.70 -11.86 5.34
C ALA A 11 7.95 -10.53 5.11
N SER A 12 6.60 -10.56 5.07
CA SER A 12 5.78 -9.35 4.92
C SER A 12 6.00 -8.36 6.06
N ARG A 13 6.05 -8.83 7.32
CA ARG A 13 6.32 -7.94 8.47
C ARG A 13 7.71 -7.33 8.43
N ILE A 14 8.72 -8.11 8.02
CA ILE A 14 10.08 -7.61 7.83
C ILE A 14 10.10 -6.56 6.72
N GLN A 15 9.41 -6.82 5.60
CA GLN A 15 9.32 -5.92 4.46
C GLN A 15 8.70 -4.59 4.85
N GLU A 16 7.51 -4.60 5.45
CA GLU A 16 6.81 -3.39 5.91
C GLU A 16 7.66 -2.59 6.88
N ARG A 17 8.28 -3.25 7.88
CA ARG A 17 9.10 -2.55 8.86
C ARG A 17 10.36 -1.97 8.24
N ALA A 18 11.06 -2.73 7.41
CA ALA A 18 12.28 -2.26 6.75
C ALA A 18 11.98 -1.11 5.77
N ALA A 19 10.88 -1.19 5.02
CA ALA A 19 10.43 -0.12 4.13
C ALA A 19 10.09 1.15 4.91
N HIS A 20 9.38 1.02 6.04
CA HIS A 20 9.09 2.15 6.92
C HIS A 20 10.38 2.79 7.47
N CYS A 21 11.34 1.99 7.92
CA CYS A 21 12.63 2.50 8.42
C CYS A 21 13.40 3.26 7.33
N LEU A 22 13.40 2.76 6.09
CA LEU A 22 14.03 3.43 4.96
C LEU A 22 13.35 4.77 4.63
N ALA A 23 12.03 4.80 4.60
CA ALA A 23 11.27 5.99 4.22
C ALA A 23 11.28 7.09 5.28
N HIS A 24 11.25 6.74 6.57
CA HIS A 24 11.00 7.71 7.65
C HIS A 24 12.14 7.86 8.66
N GLU A 25 12.94 6.81 8.88
CA GLU A 25 13.92 6.78 9.98
C GLU A 25 15.35 7.02 9.49
N ILE A 26 15.65 6.72 8.22
CA ILE A 26 16.97 6.92 7.63
C ILE A 26 17.03 8.29 6.96
N LYS A 27 17.73 9.23 7.61
CA LYS A 27 17.98 10.59 7.12
C LYS A 27 19.38 10.71 6.50
N ASP A 28 19.66 9.91 5.48
CA ASP A 28 20.92 10.01 4.73
C ASP A 28 20.65 10.71 3.40
N PRO A 29 21.34 11.82 3.04
CA PRO A 29 21.21 12.45 1.73
C PRO A 29 21.61 11.54 0.55
N ARG A 30 22.31 10.42 0.82
CA ARG A 30 22.65 9.38 -0.15
C ARG A 30 21.55 8.33 -0.33
N ALA A 31 20.53 8.35 0.53
CA ALA A 31 19.29 7.62 0.30
C ALA A 31 18.53 8.35 -0.80
N GLY A 32 18.84 8.03 -2.06
CA GLY A 32 17.94 8.35 -3.17
C GLY A 32 16.58 7.66 -2.97
N PHE A 33 15.77 7.63 -4.02
CA PHE A 33 14.52 6.86 -4.00
C PHE A 33 14.83 5.35 -3.97
N VAL A 34 14.88 4.76 -2.78
CA VAL A 34 15.14 3.33 -2.55
C VAL A 34 13.86 2.66 -2.08
N THR A 35 13.49 1.55 -2.71
CA THR A 35 12.29 0.77 -2.36
C THR A 35 12.67 -0.69 -2.13
N ILE A 36 11.99 -1.35 -1.19
CA ILE A 36 12.11 -2.80 -0.99
C ILE A 36 11.05 -3.52 -1.80
N THR A 37 11.47 -4.29 -2.80
CA THR A 37 10.57 -5.05 -3.69
C THR A 37 10.13 -6.36 -3.05
N ARG A 38 11.06 -7.10 -2.44
CA ARG A 38 10.82 -8.46 -1.97
C ARG A 38 11.69 -8.80 -0.76
N VAL A 39 11.17 -9.69 0.09
CA VAL A 39 11.94 -10.27 1.21
C VAL A 39 11.84 -11.78 1.18
N GLU A 40 12.98 -12.45 1.28
CA GLU A 40 13.07 -13.90 1.39
C GLU A 40 13.68 -14.29 2.72
N VAL A 41 12.95 -15.09 3.50
CA VAL A 41 13.43 -15.59 4.79
C VAL A 41 13.83 -17.04 4.63
N SER A 42 15.00 -17.40 5.15
CA SER A 42 15.48 -18.78 5.18
C SER A 42 14.56 -19.67 6.02
N SER A 43 14.49 -20.96 5.69
CA SER A 43 13.65 -21.95 6.38
C SER A 43 14.01 -22.16 7.86
N ASP A 44 15.21 -21.76 8.26
CA ASP A 44 15.72 -21.79 9.63
C ASP A 44 15.54 -20.46 10.38
N LEU A 45 14.94 -19.44 9.74
CA LEU A 45 14.70 -18.10 10.28
C LEU A 45 15.98 -17.33 10.67
N SER A 46 17.16 -17.84 10.33
CA SER A 46 18.44 -17.22 10.71
C SER A 46 18.87 -16.11 9.75
N HIS A 47 18.36 -16.14 8.51
CA HIS A 47 18.76 -15.22 7.44
C HIS A 47 17.54 -14.65 6.72
N ALA A 48 17.59 -13.37 6.37
CA ALA A 48 16.61 -12.71 5.53
C ALA A 48 17.32 -11.93 4.42
N LYS A 49 16.99 -12.22 3.16
CA LYS A 49 17.46 -11.48 1.99
C LYS A 49 16.42 -10.42 1.63
N LEU A 50 16.84 -9.17 1.59
CA LEU A 50 16.02 -8.02 1.25
C LEU A 50 16.43 -7.55 -0.14
N TYR A 51 15.49 -7.61 -1.07
CA TYR A 51 15.65 -7.14 -2.43
C TYR A 51 15.21 -5.69 -2.53
N TYR A 52 16.08 -4.82 -3.03
CA TYR A 52 15.83 -3.39 -3.14
C TYR A 52 16.07 -2.88 -4.56
N SER A 53 15.29 -1.88 -4.96
CA SER A 53 15.51 -1.12 -6.19
C SER A 53 15.91 0.30 -5.84
N VAL A 54 16.69 0.92 -6.73
CA VAL A 54 17.14 2.31 -6.62
C VAL A 54 16.73 3.03 -7.89
N LEU A 55 15.98 4.11 -7.74
CA LEU A 55 15.69 5.01 -8.85
C LEU A 55 16.89 5.96 -9.00
N GLY A 56 17.80 5.66 -9.91
CA GLY A 56 19.02 6.43 -10.11
C GLY A 56 20.02 5.78 -11.07
N THR A 57 21.23 6.33 -11.11
CA THR A 57 22.36 5.82 -11.91
C THR A 57 23.17 4.75 -11.17
N GLU A 58 23.97 3.96 -11.89
CA GLU A 58 24.84 2.93 -11.29
C GLU A 58 25.80 3.48 -10.22
N GLY A 59 26.25 4.74 -10.37
CA GLY A 59 27.08 5.41 -9.36
C GLY A 59 26.34 5.73 -8.05
N GLU A 60 25.02 5.87 -8.11
CA GLU A 60 24.16 6.05 -6.93
C GLU A 60 23.81 4.72 -6.29
N ARG A 61 23.66 3.65 -7.08
CA ARG A 61 23.47 2.28 -6.60
C ARG A 61 24.55 1.87 -5.60
N SER A 62 25.83 2.06 -5.93
CA SER A 62 26.95 1.71 -5.03
C SER A 62 26.90 2.51 -3.72
N LYS A 63 26.56 3.81 -3.78
CA LYS A 63 26.42 4.65 -2.58
C LYS A 63 25.27 4.18 -1.70
N VAL A 64 24.14 3.83 -2.31
CA VAL A 64 22.97 3.27 -1.62
C VAL A 64 23.32 1.93 -0.98
N GLU A 65 24.05 1.06 -1.67
CA GLU A 65 24.46 -0.23 -1.12
C GLU A 65 25.29 -0.04 0.17
N HIS A 66 26.26 0.86 0.16
CA HIS A 66 27.06 1.17 1.35
C HIS A 66 26.22 1.78 2.49
N MET A 67 25.24 2.62 2.16
CA MET A 67 24.31 3.17 3.13
C MET A 67 23.43 2.07 3.74
N LEU A 68 22.88 1.16 2.95
CA LEU A 68 22.09 0.01 3.41
C LEU A 68 22.92 -0.96 4.26
N GLN A 69 24.15 -1.24 3.88
CA GLN A 69 25.07 -2.04 4.68
C GLN A 69 25.32 -1.40 6.05
N SER A 70 25.52 -0.09 6.10
CA SER A 70 25.73 0.66 7.35
C SER A 70 24.45 0.72 8.20
N ALA A 71 23.29 0.89 7.57
CA ALA A 71 21.99 0.91 8.22
C ALA A 71 21.46 -0.49 8.62
N SER A 72 22.13 -1.56 8.18
CA SER A 72 21.69 -2.95 8.42
C SER A 72 21.49 -3.25 9.90
N GLY A 73 22.41 -2.82 10.76
CA GLY A 73 22.31 -3.04 12.20
C GLY A 73 21.14 -2.28 12.83
N PHE A 74 20.89 -1.05 12.36
CA PHE A 74 19.75 -0.25 12.80
C PHE A 74 18.43 -0.93 12.40
N ILE A 75 18.27 -1.27 11.12
CA ILE A 75 17.07 -1.93 10.60
C ILE A 75 16.86 -3.28 11.29
N GLN A 76 17.92 -4.06 11.51
CA GLN A 76 17.83 -5.33 12.22
C GLN A 76 17.29 -5.15 13.65
N ARG A 77 17.73 -4.11 14.37
CA ARG A 77 17.22 -3.80 15.71
C ARG A 77 15.74 -3.42 15.68
N GLN A 78 15.33 -2.61 14.71
CA GLN A 78 13.93 -2.20 14.54
C GLN A 78 13.03 -3.39 14.21
N VAL A 79 13.48 -4.27 13.32
CA VAL A 79 12.78 -5.51 12.96
C VAL A 79 12.67 -6.45 14.18
N THR A 80 13.73 -6.56 14.99
CA THR A 80 13.70 -7.38 16.22
C THR A 80 12.62 -6.92 17.19
N GLY A 81 12.49 -5.59 17.38
CA GLY A 81 11.50 -5.00 18.28
C GLY A 81 10.06 -5.31 17.86
N VAL A 82 9.77 -5.24 16.56
CA VAL A 82 8.42 -5.52 16.03
C VAL A 82 8.09 -7.02 16.09
N LEU A 83 9.07 -7.88 15.84
CA LEU A 83 8.84 -9.32 15.80
C LEU A 83 8.81 -10.00 17.17
N SER A 84 9.16 -9.27 18.25
CA SER A 84 9.28 -9.83 19.62
C SER A 84 10.13 -11.12 19.67
N MET A 85 11.12 -11.22 18.78
CA MET A 85 11.98 -12.40 18.65
C MET A 85 13.24 -12.26 19.49
N ARG A 86 13.70 -13.38 20.08
CA ARG A 86 14.94 -13.41 20.87
C ARG A 86 16.20 -13.21 20.02
N ARG A 87 16.15 -13.61 18.75
CA ARG A 87 17.19 -13.37 17.74
C ARG A 87 16.51 -13.00 16.43
N ALA A 88 16.86 -11.84 15.87
CA ALA A 88 16.44 -11.49 14.52
C ALA A 88 17.32 -12.18 13.47
N PRO A 89 16.75 -12.47 12.28
CA PRO A 89 17.52 -12.93 11.15
C PRO A 89 18.61 -11.91 10.79
N ARG A 90 19.74 -12.40 10.28
CA ARG A 90 20.74 -11.54 9.64
C ARG A 90 20.18 -11.04 8.32
N LEU A 91 20.12 -9.73 8.17
CA LEU A 91 19.66 -9.08 6.96
C LEU A 91 20.79 -9.07 5.92
N THR A 92 20.48 -9.42 4.68
CA THR A 92 21.40 -9.34 3.55
C THR A 92 20.71 -8.58 2.42
N TRP A 93 21.38 -7.57 1.89
CA TRP A 93 20.83 -6.74 0.81
C TRP A 93 21.18 -7.32 -0.55
N ARG A 94 20.22 -7.33 -1.45
CA ARG A 94 20.40 -7.68 -2.86
C ARG A 94 19.71 -6.63 -3.71
N TYR A 95 20.41 -6.11 -4.70
CA TYR A 95 19.78 -5.26 -5.68
C TYR A 95 18.85 -6.11 -6.56
N ASP A 96 17.69 -5.57 -6.88
CA ASP A 96 16.69 -6.19 -7.75
C ASP A 96 16.75 -5.59 -9.14
N ASP A 97 17.44 -6.28 -10.07
CA ASP A 97 17.51 -5.90 -11.47
C ASP A 97 16.15 -6.12 -12.20
N SER A 98 15.17 -6.78 -11.55
CA SER A 98 13.89 -7.17 -12.19
C SER A 98 12.94 -5.99 -12.44
N ILE A 99 13.09 -4.87 -11.73
CA ILE A 99 12.28 -3.66 -11.95
C ILE A 99 12.63 -3.00 -13.30
N GLU A 100 13.87 -3.12 -13.76
CA GLU A 100 14.27 -2.72 -15.12
C GLU A 100 13.54 -3.52 -16.21
N HIS A 101 12.92 -4.66 -15.83
CA HIS A 101 12.24 -5.60 -16.71
C HIS A 101 10.70 -5.55 -16.69
N GLN A 102 10.07 -4.67 -15.90
CA GLN A 102 8.60 -4.61 -15.81
C GLN A 102 7.91 -4.20 -17.13
N ALA A 103 8.61 -3.48 -18.01
CA ALA A 103 8.08 -3.15 -19.35
C ALA A 103 7.88 -4.40 -20.25
N THR A 104 8.54 -5.52 -19.94
CA THR A 104 8.52 -6.73 -20.77
C THR A 104 7.33 -7.65 -20.42
N VAL A 105 6.91 -7.67 -19.14
CA VAL A 105 5.84 -8.55 -18.67
C VAL A 105 4.46 -8.08 -19.15
N ASP A 106 4.22 -6.76 -19.17
CA ASP A 106 2.98 -6.19 -19.73
C ASP A 106 2.83 -6.47 -21.23
N ALA A 107 3.93 -6.59 -21.96
CA ALA A 107 3.91 -6.95 -23.37
C ALA A 107 3.57 -8.43 -23.57
N ALA A 108 4.14 -9.33 -22.77
CA ALA A 108 3.87 -10.77 -22.85
C ALA A 108 2.43 -11.13 -22.44
N ILE A 109 1.87 -10.47 -21.42
CA ILE A 109 0.48 -10.65 -21.00
C ILE A 109 -0.49 -10.17 -22.09
N ARG A 110 -0.23 -8.99 -22.69
CA ARG A 110 -1.06 -8.48 -23.80
C ARG A 110 -1.06 -9.41 -25.02
N ASP A 111 0.10 -9.93 -25.39
CA ASP A 111 0.26 -10.83 -26.54
C ASP A 111 -0.37 -12.22 -26.29
N ALA A 112 -0.39 -12.70 -25.04
CA ALA A 112 -1.12 -13.91 -24.67
C ALA A 112 -2.65 -13.71 -24.75
N ILE A 113 -3.16 -12.58 -24.26
CA ILE A 113 -4.59 -12.22 -24.32
C ILE A 113 -5.06 -12.07 -25.78
N GLU A 114 -4.22 -11.54 -26.68
CA GLU A 114 -4.58 -11.37 -28.09
C GLU A 114 -4.64 -12.71 -28.85
N ARG A 115 -3.75 -13.66 -28.53
CA ARG A 115 -3.79 -15.01 -29.13
C ARG A 115 -5.00 -15.82 -28.66
N ASP A 116 -5.38 -15.70 -27.39
CA ASP A 116 -6.53 -16.43 -26.84
C ASP A 116 -7.85 -15.96 -27.47
N ARG A 117 -7.98 -14.64 -27.74
CA ARG A 117 -9.12 -14.04 -28.46
C ARG A 117 -9.31 -14.58 -29.88
N ARG A 118 -8.26 -15.08 -30.53
CA ARG A 118 -8.32 -15.55 -31.92
C ARG A 118 -8.75 -17.02 -32.05
N ILE A 119 -8.61 -17.80 -30.98
CA ILE A 119 -8.83 -19.26 -31.01
C ILE A 119 -10.23 -19.65 -30.49
N ASN A 120 -10.85 -18.86 -29.60
CA ASN A 120 -12.18 -19.17 -29.07
C ASN A 120 -13.14 -17.97 -29.05
N PRO A 121 -13.77 -17.63 -30.20
CA PRO A 121 -14.67 -16.49 -30.29
C PRO A 121 -16.01 -16.64 -29.53
N LEU A 122 -16.28 -17.78 -28.86
CA LEU A 122 -17.54 -18.06 -28.14
C LEU A 122 -17.38 -18.24 -26.62
N ALA A 123 -16.18 -18.07 -26.03
CA ALA A 123 -15.98 -18.21 -24.58
C ALA A 123 -16.32 -16.96 -23.73
N HIS A 124 -16.74 -15.85 -24.35
CA HIS A 124 -17.01 -14.59 -23.65
C HIS A 124 -18.34 -13.91 -24.04
N ALA A 125 -19.35 -14.68 -24.48
CA ALA A 125 -20.72 -14.20 -24.33
C ALA A 125 -21.04 -14.27 -22.83
N GLU A 126 -21.05 -13.11 -22.16
CA GLU A 126 -21.21 -12.89 -20.70
C GLU A 126 -19.95 -13.09 -19.84
N VAL A 127 -19.01 -12.17 -19.95
CA VAL A 127 -18.30 -11.70 -18.74
C VAL A 127 -18.95 -10.38 -18.36
N PRO A 128 -19.77 -10.29 -17.30
CA PRO A 128 -20.22 -9.00 -16.81
C PRO A 128 -19.00 -8.16 -16.41
N GLU A 129 -18.99 -6.88 -16.78
CA GLU A 129 -17.94 -5.95 -16.33
C GLU A 129 -17.79 -6.06 -14.81
N PRO A 130 -16.56 -6.18 -14.26
CA PRO A 130 -16.39 -6.29 -12.83
C PRO A 130 -16.96 -5.01 -12.19
N GLU A 131 -18.02 -5.16 -11.40
CA GLU A 131 -18.58 -4.05 -10.63
C GLU A 131 -17.47 -3.40 -9.80
N PRO A 132 -17.49 -2.06 -9.65
CA PRO A 132 -16.47 -1.35 -8.88
C PRO A 132 -16.41 -1.91 -7.45
N ILE A 133 -15.20 -2.30 -6.99
CA ILE A 133 -14.97 -2.66 -5.59
C ILE A 133 -15.11 -1.36 -4.78
N VAL A 134 -16.31 -1.10 -4.31
CA VAL A 134 -16.59 -0.04 -3.34
C VAL A 134 -16.00 -0.48 -2.00
N ASP A 135 -14.99 0.26 -1.52
CA ASP A 135 -14.45 0.09 -0.17
C ASP A 135 -15.57 0.41 0.84
N GLU A 136 -16.20 -0.61 1.42
CA GLU A 136 -17.35 -0.47 2.36
C GLU A 136 -17.05 0.50 3.52
N LYS A 137 -15.78 0.69 3.86
CA LYS A 137 -15.35 1.56 4.95
C LYS A 137 -15.33 3.06 4.58
N LEU A 138 -15.28 3.39 3.29
CA LEU A 138 -15.31 4.77 2.81
C LEU A 138 -16.77 5.27 2.61
N VAL A 139 -17.68 4.36 2.23
CA VAL A 139 -19.12 4.65 2.02
C VAL A 139 -19.83 5.02 3.33
N LEU A 140 -19.51 4.31 4.42
CA LEU A 140 -20.12 4.57 5.74
C LEU A 140 -19.67 5.91 6.35
N GLN A 141 -18.52 6.47 5.95
CA GLN A 141 -18.07 7.78 6.44
C GLN A 141 -18.73 8.94 5.67
N SER A 142 -19.08 8.75 4.39
CA SER A 142 -19.87 9.74 3.63
C SER A 142 -21.34 9.73 4.04
N GLU A 143 -21.93 8.57 4.30
CA GLU A 143 -23.35 8.47 4.69
C GLU A 143 -23.63 9.10 6.07
N ILE A 144 -22.66 9.07 7.00
CA ILE A 144 -22.79 9.73 8.31
C ILE A 144 -22.70 11.26 8.17
N ASN A 145 -21.88 11.76 7.25
CA ASN A 145 -21.73 13.20 7.03
C ASN A 145 -22.96 13.80 6.32
N ASP A 146 -23.53 13.10 5.33
CA ASP A 146 -24.73 13.58 4.62
C ASP A 146 -25.98 13.58 5.53
N PHE A 147 -26.09 12.63 6.47
CA PHE A 147 -27.22 12.59 7.42
C PHE A 147 -27.22 13.72 8.46
N LEU A 148 -26.04 14.25 8.81
CA LEU A 148 -25.92 15.32 9.81
C LEU A 148 -26.17 16.73 9.23
N ASP A 149 -26.06 16.92 7.92
CA ASP A 149 -26.42 18.18 7.25
C ASP A 149 -27.94 18.29 6.99
N GLU A 150 -28.66 17.17 6.77
CA GLU A 150 -30.11 17.19 6.53
C GLU A 150 -30.96 17.49 7.77
N GLN A 151 -30.48 17.22 9.00
CA GLN A 151 -31.21 17.55 10.24
C GLN A 151 -31.07 19.03 10.66
N ALA A 152 -30.31 19.83 9.93
CA ALA A 152 -30.09 21.25 10.25
C ALA A 152 -31.07 22.21 9.53
N GLU A 153 -31.87 21.74 8.57
CA GLU A 153 -32.69 22.62 7.72
C GLU A 153 -34.23 22.51 7.92
N GLU A 154 -34.73 21.58 8.73
CA GLU A 154 -36.17 21.47 9.04
C GLU A 154 -36.52 21.85 10.49
N GLU A 155 -36.21 23.08 10.91
CA GLU A 155 -36.94 23.74 12.01
C GLU A 155 -37.30 25.19 11.62
N GLY A 156 -38.33 25.31 10.78
CA GLY A 156 -39.42 26.27 10.96
C GLY A 156 -39.21 27.76 10.61
N ASP A 157 -39.23 28.11 9.32
CA ASP A 157 -39.69 29.44 8.87
C ASP A 157 -41.18 29.38 8.49
N GLU A 158 -42.06 29.32 9.49
CA GLU A 158 -43.48 29.58 9.30
C GLU A 158 -43.76 31.07 9.64
N PRO A 159 -44.05 31.93 8.65
CA PRO A 159 -44.33 33.33 8.93
C PRO A 159 -45.69 33.46 9.64
N PRO A 160 -45.79 34.29 10.71
CA PRO A 160 -47.03 34.42 11.46
C PRO A 160 -48.15 35.04 10.62
N PRO A 161 -49.43 34.69 10.88
CA PRO A 161 -50.57 35.14 10.09
C PRO A 161 -50.79 36.66 10.17
N PRO A 162 -51.32 37.29 9.10
CA PRO A 162 -51.44 38.74 9.02
C PRO A 162 -52.48 39.30 9.99
N ALA A 163 -52.11 40.38 10.68
CA ALA A 163 -52.97 41.13 11.59
C ALA A 163 -54.16 41.78 10.85
N ARG A 164 -55.39 41.42 11.22
CA ARG A 164 -56.60 42.15 10.84
C ARG A 164 -56.66 43.48 11.60
N HIS A 165 -56.72 44.57 10.83
CA HIS A 165 -57.01 45.91 11.31
C HIS A 165 -58.44 46.04 11.86
N GLY A 166 -58.60 46.83 12.92
CA GLY A 166 -59.82 47.59 13.18
C GLY A 166 -60.24 47.67 14.64
N GLY A 167 -60.20 48.88 15.21
CA GLY A 167 -61.11 49.24 16.30
C GLY A 167 -60.49 50.00 17.45
N LYS A 168 -60.57 51.33 17.39
CA LYS A 168 -60.38 52.27 18.51
C LYS A 168 -61.35 52.01 19.67
N SER A 169 -61.09 52.74 20.77
CA SER A 169 -61.98 53.06 21.93
C SER A 169 -61.74 52.09 23.10
N HIS A 170 -61.53 52.53 24.35
CA HIS A 170 -61.94 53.74 25.02
C HIS A 170 -60.95 54.14 26.12
#